data_AF-A0AA51PHK5-F1
#
_entry.id   AF-A0AA51PHK5-F1
#
_cell.length_a   1.000
_cell.length_b   1.000
_cell.length_c   1.000
_cell.angle_alpha   90.00
_cell.angle_beta   90.00
_cell.angle_gamma   90.00
#
_symmetry.space_group_name_H-M   'P 1'
#
loop_
_entity.id
_entity.type
_entity.pdbx_description
1 polymer ?
#
loop_
_entity_poly.entity_id
_entity_poly.type
_entity_poly.pdbx_seq_one_letter_code
_entity_poly.pdbx_strand_id
1 'polypeptide(L)' 'GVHRVQRIPTTEKGGRIHTSTVSVAILPQPTEIELDIPERDLNIETKRASGAGGQHVNTTDSAVRITHLPT' A
#
# COMPACT_ATOMS: atom_id res chain seq x y z
N GLY A 1 3.18 20.08 0.48
CA GLY A 1 2.17 20.80 1.30
C GLY A 1 0.77 20.38 0.88
N VAL A 2 -0.27 21.08 1.34
CA VAL A 2 -1.66 20.84 0.90
C VAL A 2 -1.94 21.66 -0.36
N HIS A 3 -2.46 21.02 -1.40
CA HIS A 3 -2.89 21.64 -2.65
C HIS A 3 -4.42 21.58 -2.73
N ARG A 4 -5.05 22.66 -3.21
CA ARG A 4 -6.50 22.79 -3.35
C ARG A 4 -6.88 22.91 -4.83
N VAL A 5 -7.98 22.25 -5.21
CA VAL A 5 -8.56 22.37 -6.56
C VAL A 5 -10.07 22.53 -6.46
N GLN A 6 -10.65 23.32 -7.38
CA GLN A 6 -12.10 23.47 -7.53
C GLN A 6 -12.50 23.02 -8.93
N ARG A 7 -13.42 22.05 -9.02
CA ARG A 7 -13.92 21.49 -10.29
C ARG A 7 -15.26 20.80 -10.08
N ILE A 8 -15.94 20.47 -11.18
CA ILE A 8 -17.03 19.48 -11.16
C ILE A 8 -16.37 18.09 -11.24
N PRO A 9 -16.49 17.22 -10.21
CA PRO A 9 -15.84 15.92 -10.24
C PRO A 9 -16.60 14.94 -11.16
N THR A 10 -15.89 13.98 -11.73
CA THR A 10 -16.46 12.96 -12.64
C THR A 10 -17.53 12.09 -12.00
N THR A 11 -17.55 12.00 -10.66
CA THR A 11 -18.56 11.27 -9.89
C THR A 11 -19.83 12.09 -9.62
N GLU A 12 -19.86 13.38 -9.99
CA GLU A 12 -20.98 14.28 -9.73
C GLU A 12 -21.91 14.39 -10.92
N LYS A 13 -23.22 14.20 -10.71
CA LYS A 13 -24.25 14.22 -11.78
C LYS A 13 -24.92 15.57 -11.97
N GLY A 14 -24.88 16.45 -10.96
CA GLY A 14 -25.64 17.71 -10.93
C GLY A 14 -24.85 18.97 -11.36
N GLY A 15 -23.63 18.81 -11.90
CA GLY A 15 -22.82 19.96 -12.35
C GLY A 15 -22.33 20.89 -11.24
N ARG A 16 -22.37 20.44 -9.97
CA ARG A 16 -21.94 21.25 -8.83
C ARG A 16 -20.42 21.30 -8.73
N ILE A 17 -19.88 22.48 -8.42
CA ILE A 17 -18.44 22.67 -8.19
C ILE A 17 -18.09 22.19 -6.78
N HIS A 18 -17.17 21.24 -6.68
CA HIS A 18 -16.62 20.76 -5.42
C HIS A 18 -15.23 21.33 -5.19
N THR A 19 -14.88 21.53 -3.92
CA THR A 19 -13.50 21.84 -3.50
C THR A 19 -12.86 20.57 -2.98
N SER A 20 -11.72 20.17 -3.54
CA SER A 20 -10.94 19.02 -3.10
C SER A 20 -9.54 19.45 -2.65
N THR A 21 -8.95 18.69 -1.74
CA THR A 21 -7.60 18.92 -1.22
C THR A 21 -6.76 17.65 -1.34
N VAL A 22 -5.46 17.81 -1.60
CA VAL A 22 -4.49 16.71 -1.61
C VAL A 22 -3.22 17.14 -0.90
N SER A 23 -2.60 16.21 -0.16
CA SER A 23 -1.31 16.44 0.49
C SER A 23 -0.20 15.85 -0.35
N VAL A 24 0.85 16.65 -0.59
CA VAL A 24 2.09 16.20 -1.23
C VAL A 24 3.20 16.26 -0.17
N ALA A 25 3.76 15.10 0.17
CA ALA A 25 4.93 14.99 1.01
C ALA A 25 6.19 14.87 0.15
N ILE A 26 7.26 15.55 0.55
CA ILE A 26 8.58 15.46 -0.07
C ILE A 26 9.54 15.04 1.03
N LEU A 27 10.25 13.94 0.80
CA LEU A 27 11.23 13.38 1.71
C LEU A 27 12.54 13.17 0.94
N PRO A 28 13.71 13.43 1.55
CA PRO A 28 14.96 13.03 0.94
C PRO A 28 15.00 11.50 0.79
N GLN A 29 15.60 11.03 -0.30
CA GLN A 29 15.90 9.60 -0.42
C GLN A 29 16.96 9.25 0.63
N PRO A 30 16.70 8.28 1.53
CA PRO A 30 17.71 7.81 2.45
C PRO A 30 18.83 7.12 1.68
N THR A 31 20.05 7.18 2.21
CA THR A 31 21.14 6.33 1.73
C THR A 31 20.74 4.86 1.86
N GLU A 32 21.16 4.00 0.94
CA GLU A 32 21.02 2.56 1.10
C GLU A 32 21.78 2.13 2.36
N ILE A 33 21.08 1.53 3.31
CA ILE A 33 21.65 0.98 4.55
C ILE A 33 21.66 -0.54 4.35
N GLU A 34 22.84 -1.16 4.48
CA GLU A 34 22.92 -2.60 4.64
C GLU A 34 22.37 -2.98 6.01
N LEU A 35 21.20 -3.62 6.01
CA LEU A 35 20.57 -4.17 7.20
C LEU A 35 20.79 -5.68 7.20
N ASP A 36 21.65 -6.17 8.09
CA ASP A 36 21.77 -7.59 8.38
C ASP A 36 20.64 -7.98 9.33
N ILE A 37 19.57 -8.56 8.78
CA ILE A 37 18.45 -9.10 9.56
C ILE A 37 18.64 -10.61 9.65
N PRO A 38 19.01 -11.15 10.82
CA PRO A 38 19.25 -12.57 10.94
C PRO A 38 17.92 -13.33 10.82
N GLU A 39 17.90 -14.43 10.06
CA GLU A 39 16.67 -15.20 9.76
C GLU A 39 15.92 -15.67 11.03
N ARG A 40 16.64 -15.86 12.15
CA ARG A 40 16.05 -16.22 13.44
C ARG A 40 15.07 -15.18 14.00
N ASP A 41 15.20 -13.92 13.58
CA ASP A 41 14.37 -12.81 14.05
C ASP A 41 13.16 -12.59 13.12
N LEU A 42 13.05 -13.38 12.04
CA LEU A 42 11.97 -13.30 11.06
C LEU A 42 11.04 -14.50 11.19
N ASN A 43 9.74 -14.22 11.32
CA ASN A 43 8.71 -15.22 11.12
C ASN A 43 8.08 -15.03 9.73
N ILE A 44 8.31 -16.00 8.86
CA ILE A 44 7.83 -16.00 7.48
C ILE A 44 6.62 -16.94 7.38
N GLU A 45 5.46 -16.37 7.05
CA GLU A 45 4.21 -17.11 6.86
C GLU A 45 3.77 -17.03 5.41
N THR A 46 3.47 -18.19 4.81
CA THR A 46 2.83 -18.28 3.49
C THR A 46 1.33 -18.45 3.65
N LYS A 47 0.55 -17.68 2.90
CA LYS A 47 -0.92 -17.65 2.92
C LYS A 47 -1.46 -17.63 1.50
N ARG A 48 -2.75 -17.94 1.39
CA ARG A 48 -3.51 -17.71 0.17
C ARG A 48 -3.76 -16.22 -0.01
N ALA A 49 -3.56 -15.72 -1.22
CA ALA A 49 -3.88 -14.35 -1.56
C ALA A 49 -5.39 -14.09 -1.45
N SER A 50 -5.79 -12.84 -1.22
CA SER A 50 -7.19 -12.41 -1.29
C SER A 50 -7.43 -11.62 -2.57
N GLY A 51 -8.55 -11.86 -3.25
CA GLY A 51 -8.94 -11.14 -4.47
C GLY A 51 -9.48 -12.02 -5.58
N ALA A 52 -9.74 -11.42 -6.74
CA ALA A 52 -10.22 -12.13 -7.92
C ALA A 52 -9.08 -12.96 -8.54
N GLY A 53 -9.13 -14.29 -8.38
CA GLY A 53 -8.12 -15.20 -8.93
C GLY A 53 -8.65 -16.60 -9.29
N GLY A 54 -9.97 -16.76 -9.38
CA GLY A 54 -10.61 -18.02 -9.77
C GLY A 54 -10.19 -19.20 -8.90
N GLN A 55 -9.88 -20.35 -9.51
CA GLN A 55 -9.45 -21.54 -8.79
C GLN A 55 -8.05 -21.40 -8.16
N HIS A 56 -7.16 -20.63 -8.78
CA HIS A 56 -5.76 -20.45 -8.35
C HIS A 56 -5.63 -19.70 -7.03
N VAL A 57 -6.55 -18.76 -6.73
CA VAL A 57 -6.56 -18.05 -5.44
C VAL A 57 -6.81 -18.99 -4.25
N ASN A 58 -7.45 -20.13 -4.50
CA ASN A 58 -7.82 -21.09 -3.47
C ASN A 58 -6.81 -22.23 -3.29
N THR A 59 -5.87 -22.41 -4.23
CA THR A 59 -4.93 -23.54 -4.22
C THR A 59 -3.47 -23.11 -4.11
N THR A 60 -3.12 -21.90 -4.51
CA THR A 60 -1.74 -21.41 -4.47
C THR A 60 -1.51 -20.49 -3.27
N ASP A 61 -0.56 -20.86 -2.41
CA ASP A 61 -0.07 -20.00 -1.33
C ASP A 61 0.90 -18.96 -1.90
N SER A 62 0.34 -17.89 -2.47
CA SER A 62 1.10 -16.84 -3.15
C SER A 62 1.31 -15.56 -2.32
N ALA A 63 0.67 -15.44 -1.15
CA ALA A 63 0.85 -14.28 -0.28
C ALA A 63 1.85 -14.61 0.83
N VAL A 64 2.95 -13.85 0.91
CA VAL A 64 3.97 -14.01 1.96
C VAL A 64 3.82 -12.86 2.95
N ARG A 65 3.71 -13.20 4.24
CA ARG A 65 3.76 -12.24 5.35
C ARG A 65 5.03 -12.49 6.15
N ILE A 66 5.86 -11.46 6.28
CA ILE A 66 7.08 -11.48 7.08
C ILE A 66 6.84 -10.61 8.31
N THR A 67 7.13 -11.15 9.49
CA THR A 67 7.05 -10.42 10.77
C THR A 67 8.44 -10.41 11.40
N HIS A 68 8.93 -9.23 11.79
CA HIS A 68 10.14 -9.10 12.60
C HIS A 68 9.77 -9.25 14.07
N LEU A 69 10.20 -10.34 14.70
CA LEU A 69 9.79 -10.72 16.06
C LEU A 69 10.16 -9.69 17.16
N PRO A 70 11.32 -9.00 17.09
CA PRO A 70 11.70 -8.03 18.12
C PRO A 70 10.90 -6.71 18.14
N THR A 71 10.10 -6.42 17.12
CA THR A 71 9.36 -5.14 16.95
C THR A 71 7.88 -5.36 16.75
#